data_AF-A0A9W4WR56-F1
#
_entry.id   AF-A0A9W4WR56-F1
#
_cell.length_a   1.000
_cell.length_b   1.000
_cell.length_c   1.000
_cell.angle_alpha   90.00
_cell.angle_beta   90.00
_cell.angle_gamma   90.00
#
_symmetry.space_group_name_H-M   'P 1'
#
loop_
_entity.id
_entity.type
_entity.pdbx_description
1 polymer ?
#
loop_
_entity_poly.entity_id
_entity_poly.type
_entity_poly.pdbx_seq_one_letter_code
_entity_poly.pdbx_strand_id
1 'polypeptide(L)' 'MSSSSPNPPFETVRGWSVMNVRLFLESKKEEFSLNDAEIGEFEKNGINGNAFLMYTVKDLLQD' A
#
# COMPACT_ATOMS: atom_id res chain seq x y z
N MET A 1 -6.59 11.83 -19.90
CA MET A 1 -7.02 12.45 -18.62
C MET A 1 -6.69 11.43 -17.54
N SER A 2 -5.64 11.66 -16.75
CA SER A 2 -5.29 10.74 -15.65
C SER A 2 -6.26 11.00 -14.50
N SER A 3 -7.28 10.15 -14.39
CA SER A 3 -8.18 10.15 -13.23
C SER A 3 -7.49 9.39 -12.09
N SER A 4 -6.66 10.08 -11.32
CA SER A 4 -6.17 9.51 -10.06
C SER A 4 -7.36 9.35 -9.12
N SER A 5 -7.69 8.10 -8.79
CA SER A 5 -8.74 7.80 -7.82
C SER A 5 -8.38 8.45 -6.48
N PRO A 6 -9.35 9.10 -5.79
CA PRO A 6 -9.07 9.78 -4.53
C PRO A 6 -8.54 8.79 -3.49
N ASN A 7 -7.56 9.23 -2.70
CA ASN A 7 -7.05 8.41 -1.61
C ASN A 7 -8.15 8.18 -0.56
N PRO A 8 -8.28 6.95 -0.05
CA PRO A 8 -9.28 6.63 0.96
C PRO A 8 -9.00 7.37 2.28
N PRO A 9 -10.05 7.65 3.09
CA PRO A 9 -9.88 8.28 4.40
C PRO A 9 -9.00 7.45 5.32
N PHE A 10 -8.28 8.13 6.20
CA PHE A 10 -7.35 7.50 7.15
C PHE A 10 -8.00 6.39 8.01
N GLU A 11 -9.18 6.62 8.57
CA GLU A 11 -9.88 5.60 9.38
C GLU A 11 -10.26 4.36 8.56
N THR A 12 -10.55 4.54 7.27
CA THR A 12 -10.81 3.44 6.34
C THR A 12 -9.54 2.62 6.12
N VAL A 13 -8.41 3.30 5.86
CA VAL A 13 -7.12 2.63 5.66
C VAL A 13 -6.67 1.91 6.92
N ARG A 14 -6.81 2.53 8.10
CA ARG A 14 -6.41 1.92 9.39
C ARG A 14 -7.07 0.56 9.62
N GLY A 15 -8.33 0.39 9.19
CA GLY A 15 -9.09 -0.85 9.31
C GLY A 15 -8.79 -1.91 8.24
N TRP A 16 -7.87 -1.67 7.32
CA TRP A 16 -7.60 -2.61 6.23
C TRP A 16 -6.93 -3.90 6.69
N SER A 17 -7.39 -5.00 6.13
CA SER A 17 -6.65 -6.26 6.12
C SER A 17 -5.43 -6.16 5.20
N VAL A 18 -4.53 -7.14 5.28
CA VAL A 18 -3.40 -7.30 4.36
C VAL A 18 -3.88 -7.35 2.90
N MET A 19 -4.98 -8.07 2.64
CA MET A 19 -5.58 -8.17 1.30
C MET A 19 -6.08 -6.81 0.78
N ASN A 20 -6.66 -5.99 1.65
CA ASN A 20 -7.12 -4.65 1.25
C ASN A 20 -5.93 -3.73 0.89
N VAL A 21 -4.82 -3.82 1.64
CA VAL A 21 -3.58 -3.10 1.31
C VAL A 21 -3.05 -3.56 -0.04
N ARG A 22 -3.00 -4.88 -0.29
CA ARG A 22 -2.58 -5.45 -1.58
C ARG A 22 -3.43 -4.91 -2.74
N LEU A 23 -4.75 -5.02 -2.66
CA LEU A 23 -5.66 -4.54 -3.71
C LEU A 23 -5.52 -3.04 -3.96
N PHE A 24 -5.28 -2.26 -2.91
CA PHE A 24 -5.02 -0.84 -3.04
C PHE A 24 -3.71 -0.57 -3.81
N LEU A 25 -2.62 -1.24 -3.43
CA LEU A 25 -1.33 -1.11 -4.12
C LEU A 25 -1.40 -1.58 -5.58
N GLU A 26 -2.13 -2.66 -5.87
CA GLU A 26 -2.39 -3.11 -7.25
C GLU A 26 -3.15 -2.03 -8.05
N SER A 27 -4.17 -1.40 -7.45
CA SER A 27 -4.94 -0.32 -8.10
C SER A 27 -4.11 0.94 -8.34
N LYS A 28 -3.02 1.12 -7.59
CA LYS A 28 -2.09 2.26 -7.65
C LYS A 28 -0.74 1.91 -8.26
N LYS A 29 -0.60 0.71 -8.82
CA LYS A 29 0.67 0.16 -9.29
C LYS A 29 1.37 1.07 -10.29
N GLU A 30 0.63 1.60 -11.27
CA GLU A 30 1.18 2.55 -12.25
C GLU A 30 1.52 3.91 -11.62
N GLU A 31 0.68 4.38 -10.69
CA GLU A 31 0.86 5.69 -10.02
C GLU A 31 2.11 5.71 -9.14
N PHE A 32 2.40 4.61 -8.47
CA PHE A 32 3.57 4.45 -7.58
C PHE A 32 4.75 3.76 -8.25
N SER A 33 4.65 3.43 -9.54
CA SER A 33 5.68 2.67 -10.29
C SER A 33 6.09 1.36 -9.59
N LEU A 34 5.13 0.69 -8.95
CA LEU A 34 5.34 -0.56 -8.24
C LEU A 34 5.35 -1.75 -9.20
N ASN A 35 6.08 -2.79 -8.84
CA ASN A 35 6.03 -4.10 -9.48
C ASN A 35 5.35 -5.16 -8.58
N ASP A 36 5.05 -6.33 -9.14
CA ASP A 36 4.33 -7.39 -8.42
C ASP A 36 5.13 -7.96 -7.24
N ALA A 37 6.47 -7.95 -7.32
CA ALA A 37 7.32 -8.41 -6.23
C ALA A 37 7.26 -7.47 -5.03
N GLU A 38 7.35 -6.15 -5.27
CA GLU A 38 7.22 -5.12 -4.22
C GLU A 38 5.85 -5.23 -3.52
N ILE A 39 4.75 -5.37 -4.27
CA ILE A 39 3.41 -5.57 -3.69
C ILE A 39 3.35 -6.88 -2.89
N GLY A 40 3.97 -7.95 -3.39
CA GLY A 40 4.05 -9.24 -2.72
C GLY A 40 4.81 -9.19 -1.38
N GLU A 41 5.78 -8.28 -1.22
CA GLU A 41 6.49 -8.10 0.05
C GLU A 41 5.57 -7.54 1.14
N PHE A 42 4.66 -6.61 0.82
CA PHE A 42 3.66 -6.13 1.78
C PHE A 42 2.76 -7.27 2.26
N GLU A 43 2.34 -8.16 1.37
CA GLU A 43 1.54 -9.32 1.73
C GLU A 43 2.32 -10.32 2.59
N LYS A 44 3.54 -10.66 2.18
CA LYS A 44 4.43 -11.59 2.88
C LYS A 44 4.79 -11.12 4.28
N ASN A 45 5.00 -9.82 4.44
CA ASN A 45 5.32 -9.18 5.73
C ASN A 45 4.07 -8.97 6.60
N GLY A 46 2.87 -9.30 6.10
CA GLY A 46 1.62 -9.17 6.85
C GLY A 46 1.23 -7.71 7.09
N ILE A 47 1.59 -6.81 6.17
CA ILE A 47 1.33 -5.37 6.33
C ILE A 47 -0.15 -5.09 6.13
N ASN A 48 -0.84 -4.89 7.25
CA ASN A 48 -2.22 -4.45 7.29
C ASN A 48 -2.31 -2.92 7.24
N GLY A 49 -3.53 -2.38 7.21
CA GLY A 49 -3.79 -0.96 7.11
C GLY A 49 -3.13 -0.09 8.18
N ASN A 50 -3.15 -0.56 9.43
CA ASN A 50 -2.50 0.15 10.53
C ASN A 50 -0.98 0.18 10.36
N ALA A 51 -0.36 -0.96 10.02
CA ALA A 51 1.07 -1.03 9.74
C ALA A 51 1.46 -0.18 8.53
N PHE A 52 0.66 -0.23 7.46
CA PHE A 52 0.85 0.54 6.23
C PHE A 52 0.87 2.05 6.50
N LEU A 53 0.00 2.56 7.38
CA LEU A 53 -0.02 3.97 7.77
C LEU A 53 1.17 4.38 8.65
N MET A 54 1.81 3.42 9.32
CA MET A 54 2.97 3.66 10.18
C MET A 54 4.30 3.48 9.44
N TYR A 55 4.29 2.95 8.21
CA TYR A 55 5.48 2.85 7.39
C TYR A 55 6.09 4.23 7.16
N THR A 56 7.35 4.37 7.54
CA THR A 56 8.11 5.57 7.24
C THR A 56 8.97 5.37 6.00
N VAL A 57 9.38 6.47 5.37
CA VAL A 57 10.35 6.44 4.25
C VAL A 57 11.63 5.69 4.63
N LYS A 58 12.02 5.66 5.91
CA LYS A 58 13.17 4.87 6.38
C LYS A 58 12.92 3.36 6.30
N ASP A 59 11.71 2.92 6.59
CA ASP A 59 11.33 1.50 6.54
C ASP A 59 11.18 1.01 5.09
N LEU A 60 10.99 1.92 4.13
CA LEU A 60 10.91 1.65 2.69
C LEU A 60 12.27 1.70 1.97
N LEU A 61 13.29 2.32 2.57
CA LEU A 61 14.63 2.51 1.98
C LEU A 61 15.72 1.68 2.64
N GLN A 62 15.36 0.71 3.47
CA GLN A 62 16.35 -0.22 4.02
C GLN A 62 16.66 -1.31 2.98
N ASP A 63 17.78 -1.12 2.29
CA ASP A 63 18.53 -2.13 1.52
C ASP A 63 18.85 -3.39 2.33
#